data_AF-A0A968T2F8-F1
#
_entry.id   AF-A0A968T2F8-F1
#
_cell.length_a   1.000
_cell.length_b   1.000
_cell.length_c   1.000
_cell.angle_alpha   90.00
_cell.angle_beta   90.00
_cell.angle_gamma   90.00
#
_symmetry.space_group_name_H-M   'P 1'
#
loop_
_entity.id
_entity.type
_entity.pdbx_description
1 polymer ?
#
loop_
_entity_poly.entity_id
_entity_poly.type
_entity_poly.pdbx_seq_one_letter_code
_entity_poly.pdbx_strand_id
1 'polypeptide(L)'
;MSLTGYFPMYSAGPSDLMLNYADAGEKSKLTAPHTEMWLAGVYNNNHFSDFLIERLQTRTANVRNVIWYRPYSNISMHRDLDKFFGGKVALFFSRSSWTDANALWVGIKAGYNKVNHAHLDLGNFELDALGQRWVRDLGSDDYNLPGYFSGSTQTSQRWTYYRINSFSHNVPVLNGKNQDISATSQIVKHAVGVAEPFTIIDFTEAYKEFATSALRGLKVVNERKAVLIQDEFEIAKASSISWGITTDATILIVKDKEAELTLNGKKLIVKILSPANAVFSSESAQQAAPQKANTGVSRLLAKMPEQTGNITITILLEPQWTGGLSGYSSAMVSLSNW
;
A
#
# COMPACT_ATOMS: atom_id res chain seq x y z
N MET A 1 15.32 -18.02 -4.38
CA MET A 1 15.52 -16.91 -5.35
C MET A 1 14.76 -17.07 -6.66
N SER A 2 14.34 -18.28 -7.06
CA SER A 2 13.57 -18.52 -8.31
C SER A 2 12.24 -17.76 -8.43
N LEU A 3 11.72 -17.20 -7.33
CA LEU A 3 10.51 -16.37 -7.31
C LEU A 3 10.78 -14.87 -7.47
N THR A 4 12.05 -14.44 -7.41
CA THR A 4 12.41 -13.01 -7.32
C THR A 4 12.01 -12.22 -8.57
N GLY A 5 11.99 -12.85 -9.74
CA GLY A 5 11.55 -12.21 -10.99
C GLY A 5 10.07 -11.86 -11.01
N TYR A 6 9.25 -12.47 -10.14
CA TYR A 6 7.84 -12.11 -10.01
C TYR A 6 7.63 -10.81 -9.21
N PHE A 7 8.53 -10.45 -8.29
CA PHE A 7 8.35 -9.24 -7.47
C PHE A 7 8.10 -7.98 -8.31
N PRO A 8 8.94 -7.61 -9.29
CA PRO A 8 8.71 -6.44 -10.13
C PRO A 8 7.42 -6.55 -10.96
N MET A 9 7.04 -7.76 -11.39
CA MET A 9 5.79 -8.00 -12.15
C MET A 9 4.53 -7.69 -11.31
N TYR A 10 4.51 -8.14 -10.05
CA TYR A 10 3.32 -8.02 -9.20
C TYR A 10 3.25 -6.70 -8.43
N SER A 11 4.41 -6.10 -8.14
CA SER A 11 4.51 -4.83 -7.41
C SER A 11 4.04 -3.62 -8.22
N ALA A 12 3.85 -3.74 -9.54
CA ALA A 12 3.28 -2.67 -10.35
C ALA A 12 1.78 -2.88 -10.59
N GLY A 13 1.02 -1.81 -10.34
CA GLY A 13 -0.39 -1.72 -10.72
C GLY A 13 -0.58 -1.40 -12.21
N PRO A 14 -1.83 -1.31 -12.69
CA PRO A 14 -2.16 -0.97 -14.09
C PRO A 14 -1.69 0.42 -14.53
N SER A 15 -1.42 1.32 -13.59
CA SER A 15 -0.80 2.63 -13.86
C SER A 15 0.71 2.56 -14.14
N ASP A 16 1.28 1.35 -14.08
CA ASP A 16 2.70 1.00 -14.04
C ASP A 16 3.46 1.49 -12.82
N LEU A 17 2.82 2.25 -11.93
CA LEU A 17 3.44 2.66 -10.67
C LEU A 17 3.67 1.43 -9.79
N MET A 18 4.90 1.33 -9.29
CA MET A 18 5.28 0.28 -8.34
C MET A 18 4.74 0.58 -6.95
N LEU A 19 4.58 -0.45 -6.12
CA LEU A 19 4.34 -0.31 -4.69
C LEU A 19 5.52 0.45 -4.10
N ASN A 20 5.22 1.59 -3.49
CA ASN A 20 6.24 2.43 -2.91
C ASN A 20 6.43 2.09 -1.41
N TYR A 21 7.68 1.84 -1.03
CA TYR A 21 8.11 1.61 0.35
C TYR A 21 9.62 1.84 0.46
N ALA A 22 10.08 2.17 1.66
CA ALA A 22 11.46 2.62 1.86
C ALA A 22 11.79 3.81 0.93
N ASP A 23 13.05 4.03 0.58
CA ASP A 23 13.44 5.17 -0.26
C ASP A 23 13.09 5.03 -1.76
N ALA A 24 12.13 4.16 -2.12
CA ALA A 24 11.62 4.09 -3.48
C ALA A 24 11.08 5.47 -3.94
N GLY A 25 11.23 5.74 -5.24
CA GLY A 25 10.75 6.98 -5.83
C GLY A 25 9.22 7.00 -5.92
N GLU A 26 8.61 8.10 -5.49
CA GLU A 26 7.15 8.35 -5.45
C GLU A 26 6.37 7.95 -6.72
N LYS A 27 7.01 8.06 -7.89
CA LYS A 27 6.40 7.76 -9.19
C LYS A 27 7.23 6.78 -10.01
N SER A 28 7.99 5.92 -9.32
CA SER A 28 8.75 4.85 -9.97
C SER A 28 7.79 3.94 -10.72
N LYS A 29 8.01 3.86 -12.04
CA LYS A 29 7.25 2.98 -12.90
C LYS A 29 8.03 1.72 -13.20
N LEU A 30 7.34 0.60 -13.29
CA LEU A 30 7.90 -0.60 -13.87
C LEU A 30 8.24 -0.33 -15.33
N THR A 31 9.53 -0.41 -15.65
CA THR A 31 10.05 -0.21 -16.99
C THR A 31 10.11 -1.57 -17.71
N ALA A 32 11.17 -1.79 -18.50
CA ALA A 32 11.52 -3.09 -19.05
C ALA A 32 12.79 -3.59 -18.34
N PRO A 33 12.67 -4.06 -17.09
CA PRO A 33 13.82 -4.46 -16.30
C PRO A 33 14.50 -5.68 -16.95
N HIS A 34 15.77 -5.47 -17.30
CA HIS A 34 16.59 -6.39 -18.09
C HIS A 34 17.01 -7.61 -17.27
N THR A 35 17.09 -7.47 -15.94
CA THR A 35 17.42 -8.54 -14.99
C THR A 35 16.49 -9.75 -15.07
N GLU A 36 15.27 -9.57 -15.51
CA GLU A 36 14.21 -10.58 -15.60
C GLU A 36 14.52 -11.56 -16.71
N MET A 37 15.14 -11.11 -17.80
CA MET A 37 15.65 -11.98 -18.85
C MET A 37 16.80 -12.85 -18.36
N TRP A 38 17.71 -12.26 -17.58
CA TRP A 38 18.79 -13.03 -16.96
C TRP A 38 18.24 -14.06 -15.96
N LEU A 39 17.31 -13.66 -15.10
CA LEU A 39 16.62 -14.54 -14.16
C LEU A 39 15.83 -15.65 -14.87
N ALA A 40 15.19 -15.34 -16.00
CA ALA A 40 14.52 -16.34 -16.84
C ALA A 40 15.51 -17.42 -17.26
N GLY A 41 16.72 -17.00 -17.64
CA GLY A 41 17.87 -17.84 -17.95
C GLY A 41 18.25 -18.77 -16.81
N VAL A 42 18.64 -18.20 -15.66
CA VAL A 42 19.21 -19.01 -14.58
C VAL A 42 18.18 -19.93 -13.92
N TYR A 43 16.90 -19.56 -13.93
CA TYR A 43 15.83 -20.37 -13.31
C TYR A 43 15.00 -21.15 -14.33
N ASN A 44 15.34 -21.09 -15.61
CA ASN A 44 14.55 -21.67 -16.70
C ASN A 44 13.04 -21.34 -16.60
N ASN A 45 12.74 -20.07 -16.30
CA ASN A 45 11.38 -19.60 -16.07
C ASN A 45 11.00 -18.53 -17.11
N ASN A 46 10.31 -18.96 -18.16
CA ASN A 46 9.92 -18.09 -19.27
C ASN A 46 8.85 -17.06 -18.90
N HIS A 47 8.20 -17.15 -17.72
CA HIS A 47 7.26 -16.12 -17.27
C HIS A 47 7.93 -14.74 -17.17
N PHE A 48 9.21 -14.70 -16.79
CA PHE A 48 9.96 -13.46 -16.64
C PHE A 48 10.32 -12.84 -17.99
N SER A 49 10.81 -13.65 -18.93
CA SER A 49 11.17 -13.19 -20.27
C SER A 49 9.93 -12.78 -21.07
N ASP A 50 8.86 -13.57 -21.00
CA ASP A 50 7.64 -13.31 -21.78
C ASP A 50 6.93 -12.05 -21.28
N PHE A 51 6.84 -11.85 -19.96
CA PHE A 51 6.35 -10.60 -19.40
C PHE A 51 7.17 -9.40 -19.86
N LEU A 52 8.51 -9.52 -19.88
CA LEU A 52 9.36 -8.43 -20.33
C LEU A 52 9.17 -8.12 -21.83
N ILE A 53 9.03 -9.15 -22.66
CA ILE A 53 8.80 -8.99 -24.11
C ILE A 53 7.47 -8.29 -24.36
N GLU A 54 6.40 -8.68 -23.66
CA GLU A 54 5.10 -8.02 -23.74
C GLU A 54 5.21 -6.52 -23.39
N ARG A 55 5.99 -6.17 -22.36
CA ARG A 55 6.25 -4.76 -22.02
C ARG A 55 7.03 -4.02 -23.10
N LEU A 56 8.05 -4.67 -23.69
CA LEU A 56 8.89 -4.08 -24.74
C LEU A 56 8.12 -3.76 -26.03
N GLN A 57 6.92 -4.31 -26.23
CA GLN A 57 6.05 -3.92 -27.35
C GLN A 57 5.65 -2.43 -27.32
N THR A 58 5.64 -1.81 -26.13
CA THR A 58 5.23 -0.41 -25.94
C THR A 58 6.30 0.45 -25.26
N ARG A 59 7.50 -0.11 -25.05
CA ARG A 59 8.59 0.49 -24.26
C ARG A 59 9.92 0.36 -24.98
N THR A 60 10.87 1.22 -24.63
CA THR A 60 12.21 1.20 -25.23
C THR A 60 13.08 0.11 -24.60
N ALA A 61 13.69 -0.72 -25.44
CA ALA A 61 14.75 -1.64 -25.03
C ALA A 61 16.08 -0.89 -24.77
N ASN A 62 16.94 -1.47 -23.93
CA ASN A 62 18.33 -1.06 -23.74
C ASN A 62 19.30 -2.20 -24.11
N VAL A 63 20.60 -1.90 -24.15
CA VAL A 63 21.66 -2.86 -24.53
C VAL A 63 21.62 -4.16 -23.71
N ARG A 64 21.22 -4.10 -22.43
CA ARG A 64 21.16 -5.28 -21.56
C ARG A 64 19.97 -6.18 -21.90
N ASN A 65 18.88 -5.63 -22.45
CA ASN A 65 17.80 -6.45 -23.01
C ASN A 65 18.27 -7.28 -24.22
N VAL A 66 19.27 -6.78 -24.97
CA VAL A 66 19.88 -7.51 -26.09
C VAL A 66 20.84 -8.58 -25.57
N ILE A 67 21.73 -8.22 -24.63
CA ILE A 67 22.76 -9.14 -24.09
C ILE A 67 22.13 -10.36 -23.42
N TRP A 68 21.03 -10.18 -22.68
CA TRP A 68 20.37 -11.27 -21.96
C TRP A 68 19.13 -11.81 -22.66
N TYR A 69 18.91 -11.41 -23.92
CA TYR A 69 17.70 -11.77 -24.65
C TYR A 69 17.41 -13.28 -24.59
N ARG A 70 16.16 -13.61 -24.28
CA ARG A 70 15.61 -14.96 -24.47
C ARG A 70 14.42 -14.87 -25.43
N PRO A 71 14.30 -15.81 -26.38
CA PRO A 71 13.15 -15.85 -27.29
C PRO A 71 11.83 -15.91 -26.53
N TYR A 72 10.80 -15.25 -27.07
CA TYR A 72 9.42 -15.38 -26.57
C TYR A 72 9.01 -16.84 -26.63
N SER A 73 8.56 -17.40 -25.52
CA SER A 73 8.26 -18.83 -25.49
C SER A 73 7.00 -19.21 -26.28
N ASN A 74 6.12 -18.22 -26.54
CA ASN A 74 4.81 -18.39 -27.17
C ASN A 74 3.90 -19.40 -26.48
N ILE A 75 4.17 -19.69 -25.20
CA ILE A 75 3.33 -20.53 -24.36
C ILE A 75 2.35 -19.61 -23.63
N SER A 76 1.05 -19.89 -23.76
CA SER A 76 0.04 -19.20 -22.96
C SER A 76 0.29 -19.46 -21.48
N MET A 77 0.72 -18.44 -20.74
CA MET A 77 1.04 -18.55 -19.31
C MET A 77 -0.05 -17.92 -18.46
N HIS A 78 -0.63 -18.72 -17.57
CA HIS A 78 -1.54 -18.23 -16.54
C HIS A 78 -0.76 -17.35 -15.55
N ARG A 79 -1.25 -16.14 -15.32
CA ARG A 79 -0.74 -15.25 -14.26
C ARG A 79 -1.81 -15.11 -13.19
N ASP A 80 -1.49 -15.56 -11.99
CA ASP A 80 -2.38 -15.44 -10.84
C ASP A 80 -2.71 -13.97 -10.57
N LEU A 81 -3.93 -13.71 -10.12
CA LEU A 81 -4.36 -12.35 -9.77
C LEU A 81 -3.83 -11.91 -8.40
N ASP A 82 -3.42 -12.86 -7.57
CA ASP A 82 -3.00 -12.63 -6.19
C ASP A 82 -1.60 -13.19 -5.97
N LYS A 83 -0.80 -12.49 -5.17
CA LYS A 83 0.55 -12.95 -4.84
C LYS A 83 0.95 -12.55 -3.44
N PHE A 84 1.36 -13.55 -2.68
CA PHE A 84 2.07 -13.38 -1.43
C PHE A 84 3.57 -13.61 -1.65
N PHE A 85 4.39 -12.67 -1.17
CA PHE A 85 5.83 -12.83 -1.02
C PHE A 85 6.16 -12.82 0.47
N GLY A 86 6.57 -13.97 1.00
CA GLY A 86 7.06 -14.08 2.37
C GLY A 86 8.50 -13.57 2.53
N GLY A 87 9.02 -13.64 3.76
CA GLY A 87 10.36 -13.19 4.12
C GLY A 87 10.32 -12.13 5.22
N LYS A 88 11.48 -11.54 5.53
CA LYS A 88 11.58 -10.50 6.58
C LYS A 88 10.84 -9.21 6.22
N VAL A 89 10.71 -8.92 4.94
CA VAL A 89 9.78 -7.92 4.39
C VAL A 89 8.78 -8.73 3.58
N ALA A 90 7.55 -8.77 4.03
CA ALA A 90 6.50 -9.56 3.42
C ALA A 90 5.54 -8.66 2.66
N LEU A 91 5.05 -9.13 1.53
CA LEU A 91 4.21 -8.35 0.63
C LEU A 91 3.02 -9.18 0.19
N PHE A 92 1.88 -8.52 0.06
CA PHE A 92 0.69 -9.09 -0.54
C PHE A 92 0.21 -8.16 -1.64
N PHE A 93 -0.12 -8.76 -2.78
CA PHE A 93 -0.67 -8.09 -3.95
C PHE A 93 -1.94 -8.78 -4.40
N SER A 94 -2.91 -8.00 -4.85
CA SER A 94 -4.10 -8.51 -5.51
C SER A 94 -4.51 -7.56 -6.64
N ARG A 95 -5.04 -8.12 -7.74
CA ARG A 95 -5.59 -7.35 -8.85
C ARG A 95 -6.86 -7.98 -9.42
N SER A 96 -7.62 -7.23 -10.20
CA SER A 96 -8.81 -7.73 -10.91
C SER A 96 -8.51 -8.20 -12.33
N SER A 97 -7.45 -7.70 -12.96
CA SER A 97 -7.01 -8.11 -14.30
C SER A 97 -5.53 -7.79 -14.54
N TRP A 98 -4.90 -8.52 -15.46
CA TRP A 98 -3.56 -8.23 -15.97
C TRP A 98 -3.55 -7.33 -17.22
N THR A 99 -4.68 -7.24 -17.92
CA THR A 99 -4.77 -6.63 -19.25
C THR A 99 -5.69 -5.41 -19.31
N ASP A 100 -6.53 -5.21 -18.29
CA ASP A 100 -7.37 -4.00 -18.20
C ASP A 100 -6.59 -2.87 -17.53
N ALA A 101 -6.40 -1.76 -18.26
CA ALA A 101 -5.76 -0.55 -17.75
C ALA A 101 -6.54 0.12 -16.60
N ASN A 102 -7.81 -0.22 -16.43
CA ASN A 102 -8.67 0.28 -15.36
C ASN A 102 -8.73 -0.67 -14.15
N ALA A 103 -8.06 -1.81 -14.19
CA ALA A 103 -8.16 -2.82 -13.16
C ALA A 103 -7.90 -2.27 -11.76
N LEU A 104 -8.64 -2.80 -10.78
CA LEU A 104 -8.27 -2.68 -9.38
C LEU A 104 -6.95 -3.41 -9.15
N TRP A 105 -6.00 -2.77 -8.46
CA TRP A 105 -4.80 -3.38 -7.92
C TRP A 105 -4.53 -2.80 -6.53
N VAL A 106 -4.09 -3.65 -5.62
CA VAL A 106 -3.74 -3.25 -4.27
C VAL A 106 -2.47 -3.98 -3.84
N GLY A 107 -1.59 -3.26 -3.14
CA GLY A 107 -0.37 -3.81 -2.56
C GLY A 107 -0.23 -3.34 -1.12
N ILE A 108 0.20 -4.24 -0.23
CA ILE A 108 0.44 -3.93 1.19
C ILE A 108 1.72 -4.60 1.67
N LYS A 109 2.46 -3.91 2.55
CA LYS A 109 3.68 -4.44 3.15
C LYS A 109 3.61 -4.68 4.66
N ALA A 110 4.30 -5.72 5.06
CA ALA A 110 4.79 -5.96 6.41
C ALA A 110 6.33 -6.04 6.41
N GLY A 111 6.93 -6.09 7.58
CA GLY A 111 8.38 -6.17 7.75
C GLY A 111 8.83 -5.41 8.98
N TYR A 112 9.98 -4.74 8.94
CA TYR A 112 10.57 -4.14 10.13
C TYR A 112 11.18 -2.76 9.84
N ASN A 113 11.07 -1.85 10.81
CA ASN A 113 11.50 -0.45 10.67
C ASN A 113 13.02 -0.26 10.67
N LYS A 114 13.80 -1.31 10.96
CA LYS A 114 15.27 -1.31 10.91
C LYS A 114 15.86 -1.82 9.60
N VAL A 115 15.07 -2.01 8.54
CA VAL A 115 15.65 -2.36 7.24
C VAL A 115 16.43 -1.16 6.66
N ASN A 116 17.46 -1.42 5.85
CA ASN A 116 18.18 -0.35 5.17
C ASN A 116 17.19 0.48 4.34
N HIS A 117 17.30 1.81 4.43
CA HIS A 117 16.41 2.78 3.78
C HIS A 117 14.94 2.74 4.25
N ALA A 118 14.63 2.08 5.37
CA ALA A 118 13.28 2.02 5.92
C ALA A 118 12.69 3.40 6.21
N HIS A 119 11.37 3.44 6.15
CA HIS A 119 10.51 4.45 6.76
C HIS A 119 9.74 3.82 7.91
N LEU A 120 8.90 4.60 8.61
CA LEU A 120 8.09 4.15 9.75
C LEU A 120 6.67 3.80 9.29
N ASP A 121 6.57 2.78 8.43
CA ASP A 121 5.45 2.52 7.52
C ASP A 121 4.97 1.05 7.56
N LEU A 122 5.05 0.37 8.71
CA LEU A 122 4.57 -1.01 8.85
C LEU A 122 3.05 -1.06 8.65
N GLY A 123 2.59 -1.87 7.69
CA GLY A 123 1.19 -1.95 7.28
C GLY A 123 0.79 -0.97 6.17
N ASN A 124 1.74 -0.23 5.57
CA ASN A 124 1.46 0.68 4.46
C ASN A 124 0.91 -0.07 3.24
N PHE A 125 -0.07 0.54 2.57
CA PHE A 125 -0.72 0.01 1.38
C PHE A 125 -0.96 1.10 0.32
N GLU A 126 -1.13 0.67 -0.92
CA GLU A 126 -1.47 1.53 -2.05
C GLU A 126 -2.58 0.89 -2.90
N LEU A 127 -3.36 1.72 -3.60
CA LEU A 127 -4.53 1.29 -4.38
C LEU A 127 -4.56 1.99 -5.74
N ASP A 128 -4.60 1.19 -6.80
CA ASP A 128 -4.92 1.59 -8.16
C ASP A 128 -6.31 1.09 -8.54
N ALA A 129 -7.09 1.92 -9.24
CA ALA A 129 -8.33 1.52 -9.91
C ALA A 129 -8.74 2.60 -10.91
N LEU A 130 -9.51 2.25 -11.95
CA LEU A 130 -10.00 3.22 -12.94
C LEU A 130 -8.87 4.01 -13.64
N GLY A 131 -7.70 3.38 -13.77
CA GLY A 131 -6.49 3.98 -14.33
C GLY A 131 -5.83 5.03 -13.43
N GLN A 132 -6.24 5.15 -12.17
CA GLN A 132 -5.72 6.13 -11.21
C GLN A 132 -5.09 5.43 -9.99
N ARG A 133 -4.01 6.02 -9.46
CA ARG A 133 -3.44 5.71 -8.14
C ARG A 133 -4.19 6.55 -7.11
N TRP A 134 -5.12 5.94 -6.40
CA TRP A 134 -6.00 6.61 -5.43
C TRP A 134 -5.35 6.79 -4.07
N VAL A 135 -4.72 5.73 -3.58
CA VAL A 135 -3.99 5.70 -2.31
C VAL A 135 -2.52 5.46 -2.64
N ARG A 136 -1.65 6.36 -2.20
CA ARG A 136 -0.23 6.34 -2.54
C ARG A 136 0.66 6.61 -1.34
N ASP A 137 1.92 6.30 -1.49
CA ASP A 137 3.00 6.71 -0.62
C ASP A 137 3.87 7.77 -1.29
N LEU A 138 4.47 8.67 -0.50
CA LEU A 138 5.31 9.76 -0.99
C LEU A 138 6.75 9.33 -1.25
N GLY A 139 7.20 8.18 -0.76
CA GLY A 139 8.54 7.66 -1.01
C GLY A 139 9.63 8.53 -0.40
N SER A 140 10.86 8.42 -0.91
CA SER A 140 12.00 9.16 -0.36
C SER A 140 11.84 10.69 -0.40
N ASP A 141 12.54 11.35 0.51
CA ASP A 141 12.80 12.80 0.46
C ASP A 141 14.15 13.09 -0.22
N ASP A 142 14.69 14.30 -0.10
CA ASP A 142 16.04 14.64 -0.54
C ASP A 142 17.10 14.01 0.38
N TYR A 143 18.00 13.23 -0.21
CA TYR A 143 19.11 12.58 0.51
C TYR A 143 20.12 13.57 1.09
N ASN A 144 20.10 14.83 0.63
CA ASN A 144 20.93 15.92 1.16
C ASN A 144 20.36 16.54 2.44
N LEU A 145 19.17 16.11 2.90
CA LEU A 145 18.64 16.57 4.18
C LEU A 145 19.58 16.22 5.33
N PRO A 146 19.84 17.13 6.28
CA PRO A 146 20.75 16.87 7.39
C PRO A 146 20.33 15.63 8.18
N GLY A 147 21.27 14.72 8.43
CA GLY A 147 20.97 13.49 9.16
C GLY A 147 19.96 12.58 8.46
N TYR A 148 19.77 12.68 7.12
CA TYR A 148 18.88 11.79 6.38
C TYR A 148 19.17 10.33 6.70
N PHE A 149 20.43 9.90 6.76
CA PHE A 149 20.80 8.52 7.08
C PHE A 149 20.97 8.24 8.59
N SER A 150 20.62 9.19 9.47
CA SER A 150 20.66 8.99 10.92
C SER A 150 19.34 8.39 11.42
N GLY A 151 19.32 7.10 11.75
CA GLY A 151 18.10 6.40 12.18
C GLY A 151 18.30 5.47 13.39
N SER A 152 19.38 5.65 14.17
CA SER A 152 19.77 4.72 15.23
C SER A 152 18.91 4.83 16.50
N THR A 153 18.23 5.95 16.71
CA THR A 153 17.40 6.22 17.90
C THR A 153 16.00 6.70 17.52
N GLN A 154 15.02 6.52 18.42
CA GLN A 154 13.64 6.99 18.21
C GLN A 154 13.55 8.51 17.98
N THR A 155 14.52 9.26 18.47
CA THR A 155 14.61 10.73 18.39
C THR A 155 15.54 11.22 17.28
N SER A 156 16.07 10.32 16.44
CA SER A 156 16.95 10.70 15.33
C SER A 156 16.24 11.64 14.35
N GLN A 157 17.00 12.59 13.78
CA GLN A 157 16.45 13.64 12.92
C GLN A 157 15.72 13.09 11.69
N ARG A 158 16.15 11.94 11.12
CA ARG A 158 15.47 11.32 9.97
C ARG A 158 13.97 11.12 10.22
N TRP A 159 13.58 10.79 11.45
CA TRP A 159 12.19 10.49 11.81
C TRP A 159 11.31 11.72 12.00
N THR A 160 11.88 12.93 11.91
CA THR A 160 11.10 14.18 11.87
C THR A 160 10.68 14.53 10.45
N TYR A 161 11.32 13.96 9.43
CA TYR A 161 10.95 14.21 8.03
C TYR A 161 9.63 13.56 7.67
N TYR A 162 8.72 14.37 7.12
CA TYR A 162 7.34 14.00 6.88
C TYR A 162 7.22 12.74 6.03
N ARG A 163 7.99 12.65 4.93
CA ARG A 163 7.98 11.50 4.02
C ARG A 163 8.57 10.20 4.61
N ILE A 164 9.25 10.28 5.75
CA ILE A 164 9.99 9.15 6.35
C ILE A 164 9.31 8.66 7.64
N ASN A 165 8.42 9.48 8.18
CA ASN A 165 7.74 9.26 9.45
C ASN A 165 6.32 8.73 9.24
N SER A 166 5.68 8.21 10.29
CA SER A 166 4.38 7.52 10.18
C SER A 166 3.22 8.42 9.74
N PHE A 167 3.36 9.74 9.82
CA PHE A 167 2.27 10.67 9.57
C PHE A 167 1.92 10.82 8.07
N SER A 168 2.88 10.55 7.17
CA SER A 168 2.64 10.60 5.72
C SER A 168 2.22 9.26 5.11
N HIS A 169 2.51 8.15 5.78
CA HIS A 169 2.19 6.80 5.29
C HIS A 169 0.72 6.44 5.51
N ASN A 170 0.24 5.42 4.82
CA ASN A 170 -1.14 4.95 4.91
C ASN A 170 -1.31 3.99 6.10
N VAL A 171 -0.88 4.42 7.29
CA VAL A 171 -0.89 3.65 8.54
C VAL A 171 -1.60 4.44 9.66
N PRO A 172 -2.11 3.77 10.71
CA PRO A 172 -2.71 4.47 11.84
C PRO A 172 -1.64 5.18 12.67
N VAL A 173 -2.01 6.28 13.34
CA VAL A 173 -1.14 7.01 14.27
C VAL A 173 -1.83 7.09 15.62
N LEU A 174 -1.17 6.62 16.67
CA LEU A 174 -1.66 6.66 18.05
C LEU A 174 -0.99 7.81 18.81
N ASN A 175 -1.78 8.67 19.45
CA ASN A 175 -1.29 9.81 20.24
C ASN A 175 -0.29 10.74 19.54
N GLY A 176 -0.42 10.86 18.20
CA GLY A 176 0.49 11.67 17.41
C GLY A 176 1.95 11.22 17.55
N LYS A 177 2.19 9.90 17.66
CA LYS A 177 3.53 9.31 17.73
C LYS A 177 3.81 8.44 16.51
N ASN A 178 5.07 8.49 16.09
CA ASN A 178 5.61 7.55 15.12
C ASN A 178 5.54 6.11 15.66
N GLN A 179 5.51 5.16 14.73
CA GLN A 179 5.80 3.76 15.06
C GLN A 179 7.17 3.62 15.75
N ASP A 180 7.30 2.59 16.59
CA ASP A 180 8.59 2.25 17.21
C ASP A 180 9.63 1.89 16.14
N ILE A 181 10.83 2.48 16.22
CA ILE A 181 11.88 2.30 15.19
C ILE A 181 12.46 0.89 15.17
N SER A 182 12.27 0.10 16.22
CA SER A 182 12.70 -1.30 16.34
C SER A 182 11.61 -2.31 16.03
N ALA A 183 10.39 -1.84 15.76
CA ALA A 183 9.25 -2.67 15.51
C ALA A 183 9.42 -3.58 14.30
N THR A 184 8.83 -4.76 14.43
CA THR A 184 8.57 -5.70 13.37
C THR A 184 7.06 -5.88 13.18
N SER A 185 6.68 -6.36 12.01
CA SER A 185 5.33 -6.70 11.61
C SER A 185 5.38 -7.87 10.65
N GLN A 186 4.35 -8.71 10.66
CA GLN A 186 4.33 -9.94 9.88
C GLN A 186 2.95 -10.17 9.30
N ILE A 187 2.89 -10.76 8.10
CA ILE A 187 1.64 -11.30 7.57
C ILE A 187 1.37 -12.62 8.31
N VAL A 188 0.37 -12.61 9.19
CA VAL A 188 0.02 -13.75 10.06
C VAL A 188 -1.02 -14.68 9.43
N LYS A 189 -1.80 -14.18 8.47
CA LYS A 189 -2.79 -14.96 7.71
C LYS A 189 -3.02 -14.32 6.34
N HIS A 190 -3.22 -15.13 5.31
CA HIS A 190 -3.60 -14.65 3.98
C HIS A 190 -4.33 -15.74 3.19
N ALA A 191 -5.09 -15.33 2.18
CA ALA A 191 -5.70 -16.21 1.19
C ALA A 191 -5.53 -15.60 -0.21
N VAL A 192 -5.10 -16.44 -1.16
CA VAL A 192 -4.90 -16.09 -2.57
C VAL A 192 -5.77 -16.99 -3.44
N GLY A 193 -6.20 -16.52 -4.61
CA GLY A 193 -6.99 -17.32 -5.56
C GLY A 193 -8.41 -17.64 -5.10
N VAL A 194 -8.90 -16.99 -4.04
CA VAL A 194 -10.27 -17.09 -3.54
C VAL A 194 -11.13 -15.92 -4.06
N ALA A 195 -12.45 -15.99 -3.86
CA ALA A 195 -13.38 -14.96 -4.30
C ALA A 195 -13.07 -13.58 -3.69
N GLU A 196 -12.72 -13.56 -2.40
CA GLU A 196 -12.32 -12.36 -1.67
C GLU A 196 -10.92 -12.55 -1.06
N PRO A 197 -9.85 -12.34 -1.84
CA PRO A 197 -8.50 -12.57 -1.35
C PRO A 197 -8.14 -11.53 -0.28
N PHE A 198 -7.38 -11.94 0.71
CA PHE A 198 -7.07 -11.10 1.86
C PHE A 198 -5.70 -11.39 2.46
N THR A 199 -5.23 -10.46 3.29
CA THR A 199 -4.08 -10.62 4.17
C THR A 199 -4.35 -9.94 5.51
N ILE A 200 -3.74 -10.46 6.58
CA ILE A 200 -3.77 -9.91 7.93
C ILE A 200 -2.33 -9.72 8.38
N ILE A 201 -2.02 -8.50 8.82
CA ILE A 201 -0.73 -8.09 9.35
C ILE A 201 -0.88 -7.92 10.85
N ASP A 202 0.02 -8.53 11.62
CA ASP A 202 0.29 -8.12 12.99
C ASP A 202 1.39 -7.07 12.97
N PHE A 203 1.09 -5.88 13.49
CA PHE A 203 2.05 -4.78 13.67
C PHE A 203 2.04 -4.25 15.10
N THR A 204 1.71 -5.12 16.07
CA THR A 204 1.59 -4.78 17.50
C THR A 204 2.84 -4.09 18.02
N GLU A 205 4.04 -4.55 17.64
CA GLU A 205 5.30 -3.95 18.10
C GLU A 205 5.43 -2.47 17.70
N ALA A 206 4.80 -2.04 16.60
CA ALA A 206 4.82 -0.66 16.13
C ALA A 206 4.10 0.29 17.09
N TYR A 207 3.12 -0.22 17.84
CA TYR A 207 2.25 0.55 18.73
C TYR A 207 2.30 0.08 20.19
N LYS A 208 3.31 -0.73 20.56
CA LYS A 208 3.45 -1.35 21.89
C LYS A 208 3.47 -0.38 23.08
N GLU A 209 3.74 0.91 22.84
CA GLU A 209 3.63 1.95 23.87
C GLU A 209 2.18 2.17 24.32
N PHE A 210 1.21 1.90 23.43
CA PHE A 210 -0.21 2.26 23.61
C PHE A 210 -1.16 1.05 23.56
N ALA A 211 -0.81 0.02 22.81
CA ALA A 211 -1.67 -1.13 22.52
C ALA A 211 -0.99 -2.46 22.87
N THR A 212 -1.77 -3.40 23.40
CA THR A 212 -1.35 -4.80 23.64
C THR A 212 -1.53 -5.67 22.40
N SER A 213 -2.38 -5.25 21.47
CA SER A 213 -2.60 -5.87 20.17
C SER A 213 -2.90 -4.80 19.13
N ALA A 214 -2.32 -4.95 17.94
CA ALA A 214 -2.66 -4.14 16.78
C ALA A 214 -2.56 -5.01 15.52
N LEU A 215 -3.68 -5.18 14.84
CA LEU A 215 -3.81 -5.99 13.62
C LEU A 215 -4.40 -5.15 12.49
N ARG A 216 -3.96 -5.41 11.26
CA ARG A 216 -4.52 -4.83 10.03
C ARG A 216 -4.90 -5.92 9.04
N GLY A 217 -6.16 -5.95 8.64
CA GLY A 217 -6.65 -6.69 7.50
C GLY A 217 -6.77 -5.83 6.25
N LEU A 218 -6.37 -6.39 5.12
CA LEU A 218 -6.70 -5.90 3.78
C LEU A 218 -7.41 -7.02 3.03
N LYS A 219 -8.63 -6.76 2.54
CA LYS A 219 -9.44 -7.72 1.78
C LYS A 219 -9.97 -7.07 0.50
N VAL A 220 -9.84 -7.76 -0.61
CA VAL A 220 -10.47 -7.37 -1.87
C VAL A 220 -11.86 -7.99 -1.92
N VAL A 221 -12.88 -7.17 -2.16
CA VAL A 221 -14.29 -7.55 -2.02
C VAL A 221 -15.11 -7.15 -3.24
N ASN A 222 -16.38 -7.56 -3.25
CA ASN A 222 -17.37 -7.17 -4.26
C ASN A 222 -16.88 -7.47 -5.69
N GLU A 223 -16.54 -8.74 -5.96
CA GLU A 223 -15.99 -9.19 -7.25
C GLU A 223 -14.72 -8.43 -7.67
N ARG A 224 -13.85 -8.11 -6.71
CA ARG A 224 -12.60 -7.34 -6.92
C ARG A 224 -12.81 -5.92 -7.42
N LYS A 225 -13.93 -5.30 -7.03
CA LYS A 225 -14.27 -3.91 -7.37
C LYS A 225 -14.15 -2.94 -6.20
N ALA A 226 -13.88 -3.43 -4.99
CA ALA A 226 -13.63 -2.60 -3.80
C ALA A 226 -12.57 -3.23 -2.88
N VAL A 227 -12.03 -2.42 -1.97
CA VAL A 227 -11.07 -2.87 -0.94
C VAL A 227 -11.60 -2.51 0.44
N LEU A 228 -11.55 -3.46 1.36
CA LEU A 228 -11.84 -3.28 2.77
C LEU A 228 -10.53 -3.27 3.56
N ILE A 229 -10.32 -2.21 4.35
CA ILE A 229 -9.24 -2.11 5.33
C ILE A 229 -9.87 -2.18 6.71
N GLN A 230 -9.41 -3.10 7.56
CA GLN A 230 -9.87 -3.23 8.93
C GLN A 230 -8.69 -3.24 9.89
N ASP A 231 -8.64 -2.28 10.80
CA ASP A 231 -7.67 -2.25 11.88
C ASP A 231 -8.36 -2.63 13.20
N GLU A 232 -7.79 -3.59 13.92
CA GLU A 232 -8.24 -4.01 15.24
C GLU A 232 -7.14 -3.72 16.26
N PHE A 233 -7.51 -3.01 17.32
CA PHE A 233 -6.61 -2.65 18.41
C PHE A 233 -7.17 -3.12 19.75
N GLU A 234 -6.27 -3.52 20.64
CA GLU A 234 -6.53 -3.57 22.08
C GLU A 234 -5.72 -2.44 22.75
N ILE A 235 -6.39 -1.32 23.01
CA ILE A 235 -5.77 -0.09 23.53
C ILE A 235 -5.65 -0.17 25.05
N ALA A 236 -4.42 -0.37 25.54
CA ALA A 236 -4.14 -0.49 26.98
C ALA A 236 -3.93 0.87 27.66
N LYS A 237 -3.46 1.88 26.91
CA LYS A 237 -3.32 3.26 27.37
C LYS A 237 -4.21 4.16 26.54
N ALA A 238 -5.10 4.91 27.19
CA ALA A 238 -6.02 5.83 26.53
C ALA A 238 -5.29 6.67 25.47
N SER A 239 -5.75 6.56 24.22
CA SER A 239 -5.04 7.10 23.06
C SER A 239 -5.98 7.68 22.03
N SER A 240 -5.60 8.82 21.45
CA SER A 240 -6.15 9.23 20.16
C SER A 240 -5.69 8.28 19.07
N ILE A 241 -6.55 7.99 18.09
CA ILE A 241 -6.23 7.20 16.90
C ILE A 241 -6.56 8.04 15.68
N SER A 242 -5.60 8.21 14.78
CA SER A 242 -5.81 8.80 13.46
C SER A 242 -5.51 7.75 12.40
N TRP A 243 -6.55 7.22 11.77
CA TRP A 243 -6.41 6.41 10.56
C TRP A 243 -6.33 7.33 9.35
N GLY A 244 -5.50 7.03 8.34
CA GLY A 244 -5.38 7.94 7.21
C GLY A 244 -4.80 7.35 5.93
N ILE A 245 -5.16 7.97 4.82
CA ILE A 245 -4.60 7.73 3.48
C ILE A 245 -4.09 9.02 2.85
N THR A 246 -3.02 8.92 2.07
CA THR A 246 -2.43 9.98 1.24
C THR A 246 -2.92 9.85 -0.19
N THR A 247 -3.33 10.97 -0.80
CA THR A 247 -3.90 11.00 -2.14
C THR A 247 -3.57 12.29 -2.89
N ASP A 248 -3.50 12.19 -4.22
CA ASP A 248 -3.48 13.34 -5.14
C ASP A 248 -4.90 13.82 -5.49
N ALA A 249 -5.93 13.12 -5.03
CA ALA A 249 -7.32 13.47 -5.30
C ALA A 249 -7.77 14.71 -4.52
N THR A 250 -8.71 15.45 -5.10
CA THR A 250 -9.50 16.43 -4.34
C THR A 250 -10.45 15.67 -3.42
N ILE A 251 -10.47 16.03 -2.14
CA ILE A 251 -11.31 15.38 -1.12
C ILE A 251 -12.53 16.25 -0.83
N LEU A 252 -13.72 15.66 -0.94
CA LEU A 252 -14.97 16.23 -0.46
C LEU A 252 -15.55 15.32 0.62
N ILE A 253 -15.70 15.84 1.83
CA ILE A 253 -16.39 15.11 2.92
C ILE A 253 -17.89 15.32 2.70
N VAL A 254 -18.57 14.29 2.20
CA VAL A 254 -20.00 14.34 1.85
C VAL A 254 -20.85 14.24 3.11
N LYS A 255 -20.42 13.40 4.05
CA LYS A 255 -21.00 13.20 5.39
C LYS A 255 -19.87 12.82 6.35
N ASP A 256 -20.13 12.88 7.65
CA ASP A 256 -19.13 12.51 8.68
C ASP A 256 -18.40 11.19 8.40
N LYS A 257 -19.06 10.19 7.82
CA LYS A 257 -18.49 8.85 7.54
C LYS A 257 -18.28 8.55 6.06
N GLU A 258 -18.43 9.53 5.18
CA GLU A 258 -18.32 9.32 3.73
C GLU A 258 -17.56 10.47 3.06
N ALA A 259 -16.48 10.14 2.38
CA ALA A 259 -15.70 11.06 1.58
C ALA A 259 -15.70 10.65 0.11
N GLU A 260 -15.86 11.63 -0.78
CA GLU A 260 -15.68 11.48 -2.22
C GLU A 260 -14.30 12.03 -2.61
N LEU A 261 -13.48 11.17 -3.21
CA LEU A 261 -12.18 11.52 -3.78
C LEU A 261 -12.34 11.65 -5.29
N THR A 262 -11.99 12.79 -5.85
CA THR A 262 -12.03 13.05 -7.30
C THR A 262 -10.62 13.22 -7.87
N LEU A 263 -10.30 12.45 -8.91
CA LEU A 263 -9.02 12.52 -9.63
C LEU A 263 -9.25 12.27 -11.12
N ASN A 264 -8.80 13.19 -11.98
CA ASN A 264 -8.94 13.10 -13.45
C ASN A 264 -10.37 12.77 -13.92
N GLY A 265 -11.38 13.37 -13.27
CA GLY A 265 -12.80 13.16 -13.57
C GLY A 265 -13.36 11.79 -13.15
N LYS A 266 -12.55 10.94 -12.50
CA LYS A 266 -12.99 9.69 -11.86
C LYS A 266 -13.27 9.92 -10.39
N LYS A 267 -13.96 8.97 -9.75
CA LYS A 267 -14.34 9.04 -8.34
C LYS A 267 -14.01 7.76 -7.58
N LEU A 268 -13.61 7.93 -6.33
CA LEU A 268 -13.51 6.91 -5.30
C LEU A 268 -14.35 7.35 -4.09
N ILE A 269 -15.28 6.51 -3.65
CA ILE A 269 -16.00 6.76 -2.40
C ILE A 269 -15.29 6.00 -1.28
N VAL A 270 -15.02 6.69 -0.17
CA VAL A 270 -14.41 6.12 1.03
C VAL A 270 -15.42 6.20 2.16
N LYS A 271 -15.72 5.07 2.81
CA LYS A 271 -16.74 4.98 3.87
C LYS A 271 -16.16 4.43 5.16
N ILE A 272 -16.48 5.07 6.28
CA ILE A 272 -16.27 4.51 7.62
C ILE A 272 -17.44 3.58 7.93
N LEU A 273 -17.18 2.28 8.02
CA LEU A 273 -18.16 1.29 8.46
C LEU A 273 -18.14 1.10 9.98
N SER A 274 -16.98 1.28 10.61
CA SER A 274 -16.76 1.23 12.06
C SER A 274 -15.57 2.12 12.46
N PRO A 275 -15.55 2.72 13.67
CA PRO A 275 -16.66 2.78 14.63
C PRO A 275 -17.70 3.84 14.24
N ALA A 276 -18.89 3.75 14.84
CA ALA A 276 -20.02 4.60 14.45
C ALA A 276 -19.79 6.11 14.69
N ASN A 277 -18.90 6.46 15.62
CA ASN A 277 -18.56 7.81 16.05
C ASN A 277 -17.31 8.39 15.39
N ALA A 278 -16.60 7.63 14.55
CA ALA A 278 -15.47 8.17 13.81
C ALA A 278 -15.97 9.10 12.69
N VAL A 279 -15.23 10.18 12.47
CA VAL A 279 -15.54 11.18 11.45
C VAL A 279 -14.33 11.44 10.57
N PHE A 280 -14.59 11.68 9.29
CA PHE A 280 -13.57 12.11 8.34
C PHE A 280 -13.20 13.57 8.55
N SER A 281 -11.93 13.84 8.29
CA SER A 281 -11.34 15.16 8.14
C SER A 281 -10.32 15.08 7.01
N SER A 282 -9.92 16.23 6.46
CA SER A 282 -8.86 16.30 5.45
C SER A 282 -7.83 17.34 5.84
N GLU A 283 -6.58 17.09 5.50
CA GLU A 283 -5.49 18.05 5.69
C GLU A 283 -4.51 18.00 4.52
N SER A 284 -3.69 19.04 4.38
CA SER A 284 -2.64 19.07 3.36
C SER A 284 -1.43 18.26 3.80
N ALA A 285 -0.82 17.53 2.86
CA ALA A 285 0.49 16.90 3.05
C ALA A 285 1.66 17.84 2.70
N GLN A 286 1.37 19.09 2.32
CA GLN A 286 2.36 20.06 1.88
C GLN A 286 3.39 20.37 2.97
N GLN A 287 4.66 20.38 2.60
CA GLN A 287 5.79 20.70 3.46
C GLN A 287 6.55 21.92 2.95
N ALA A 288 7.29 22.57 3.85
CA ALA A 288 8.20 23.64 3.50
C ALA A 288 9.61 23.08 3.15
N ALA A 289 10.36 23.86 2.37
CA ALA A 289 11.78 23.61 2.17
C ALA A 289 12.52 23.51 3.53
N PRO A 290 13.54 22.65 3.65
CA PRO A 290 14.23 21.92 2.58
C PRO A 290 13.59 20.58 2.18
N GLN A 291 12.51 20.14 2.84
CA GLN A 291 11.82 18.91 2.46
C GLN A 291 11.11 19.07 1.11
N LYS A 292 10.86 17.96 0.42
CA LYS A 292 10.00 17.96 -0.77
C LYS A 292 8.63 18.53 -0.44
N ALA A 293 8.18 19.47 -1.27
CA ALA A 293 7.03 20.30 -0.95
C ALA A 293 5.69 19.56 -0.88
N ASN A 294 5.51 18.40 -1.55
CA ASN A 294 4.23 17.68 -1.63
C ASN A 294 3.06 18.57 -2.08
N THR A 295 3.31 19.51 -3.00
CA THR A 295 2.30 20.47 -3.45
C THR A 295 1.10 19.76 -4.05
N GLY A 296 -0.10 20.14 -3.60
CA GLY A 296 -1.38 19.58 -4.07
C GLY A 296 -1.76 18.22 -3.47
N VAL A 297 -0.93 17.66 -2.59
CA VAL A 297 -1.18 16.37 -1.96
C VAL A 297 -2.02 16.55 -0.70
N SER A 298 -2.99 15.66 -0.50
CA SER A 298 -3.90 15.68 0.65
C SER A 298 -3.89 14.38 1.43
N ARG A 299 -4.29 14.46 2.70
CA ARG A 299 -4.57 13.33 3.58
C ARG A 299 -6.07 13.28 3.86
N LEU A 300 -6.71 12.12 3.68
CA LEU A 300 -8.03 11.84 4.26
C LEU A 300 -7.79 11.10 5.58
N LEU A 301 -8.36 11.60 6.67
CA LEU A 301 -8.14 11.08 8.02
C LEU A 301 -9.46 10.75 8.71
N ALA A 302 -9.56 9.58 9.33
CA ALA A 302 -10.59 9.27 10.32
C ALA A 302 -9.99 9.44 11.73
N LYS A 303 -10.40 10.48 12.45
CA LYS A 303 -9.84 10.86 13.76
C LYS A 303 -10.76 10.41 14.89
N MET A 304 -10.17 9.81 15.91
CA MET A 304 -10.83 9.38 17.15
C MET A 304 -10.01 9.93 18.33
N PRO A 305 -10.54 10.88 19.13
CA PRO A 305 -9.72 11.65 20.07
C PRO A 305 -9.26 10.86 21.30
N GLU A 306 -10.04 9.91 21.79
CA GLU A 306 -9.70 9.16 22.99
C GLU A 306 -10.36 7.79 22.97
N GLN A 307 -9.57 6.74 22.83
CA GLN A 307 -10.02 5.35 22.74
C GLN A 307 -9.31 4.49 23.81
N THR A 308 -10.02 3.47 24.29
CA THR A 308 -9.52 2.49 25.26
C THR A 308 -10.19 1.14 25.01
N GLY A 309 -9.52 0.04 25.36
CA GLY A 309 -10.03 -1.32 25.13
C GLY A 309 -10.06 -1.70 23.65
N ASN A 310 -11.00 -2.57 23.29
CA ASN A 310 -11.11 -3.14 21.94
C ASN A 310 -11.73 -2.14 20.96
N ILE A 311 -10.98 -1.78 19.93
CA ILE A 311 -11.41 -0.84 18.89
C ILE A 311 -11.29 -1.51 17.52
N THR A 312 -12.33 -1.41 16.72
CA THR A 312 -12.33 -1.85 15.32
C THR A 312 -12.62 -0.67 14.41
N ILE A 313 -11.67 -0.35 13.54
CA ILE A 313 -11.80 0.66 12.50
C ILE A 313 -11.94 -0.09 11.18
N THR A 314 -13.03 0.14 10.45
CA THR A 314 -13.24 -0.48 9.15
C THR A 314 -13.56 0.58 8.12
N ILE A 315 -12.73 0.64 7.08
CA ILE A 315 -12.86 1.57 5.97
C ILE A 315 -13.06 0.79 4.66
N LEU A 316 -14.10 1.15 3.92
CA LEU A 316 -14.34 0.66 2.56
C LEU A 316 -13.85 1.69 1.54
N LEU A 317 -13.03 1.26 0.59
CA LEU A 317 -12.59 2.03 -0.57
C LEU A 317 -13.30 1.49 -1.81
N GLU A 318 -14.18 2.31 -2.39
CA GLU A 318 -15.16 1.91 -3.40
C GLU A 318 -15.00 2.77 -4.69
N PRO A 319 -14.11 2.38 -5.63
CA PRO A 319 -14.00 3.05 -6.93
C PRO A 319 -15.36 3.05 -7.64
N GLN A 320 -15.72 4.17 -8.26
CA GLN A 320 -17.02 4.31 -8.91
C GLN A 320 -16.95 3.82 -10.37
N TRP A 321 -17.22 2.52 -10.55
CA TRP A 321 -17.20 1.85 -11.85
C TRP A 321 -18.41 2.22 -12.72
N THR A 322 -18.22 2.24 -14.04
CA THR A 322 -19.33 2.37 -14.99
C THR A 322 -20.28 1.18 -14.86
N GLY A 323 -21.58 1.43 -14.73
CA GLY A 323 -22.59 0.40 -14.44
C GLY A 323 -22.92 0.24 -12.95
N GLY A 324 -22.25 1.00 -12.07
CA GLY A 324 -22.49 1.01 -10.64
C GLY A 324 -21.93 -0.20 -9.91
N LEU A 325 -21.97 -0.14 -8.59
CA LEU A 325 -21.73 -1.29 -7.71
C LEU A 325 -23.03 -1.63 -7.00
N SER A 326 -23.33 -2.93 -6.90
CA SER A 326 -24.17 -3.41 -5.81
C SER A 326 -23.45 -3.03 -4.52
N GLY A 327 -24.07 -2.17 -3.70
CA GLY A 327 -23.47 -1.67 -2.48
C GLY A 327 -22.92 -2.82 -1.62
N TYR A 328 -21.70 -2.67 -1.13
CA TYR A 328 -21.08 -3.67 -0.27
C TYR A 328 -21.87 -3.78 1.04
N SER A 329 -22.38 -4.98 1.32
CA SER A 329 -23.28 -5.28 2.43
C SER A 329 -22.87 -6.61 3.07
N SER A 330 -21.62 -6.73 3.53
CA SER A 330 -21.22 -7.86 4.37
C SER A 330 -21.45 -7.54 5.85
N ALA A 331 -21.76 -8.57 6.65
CA ALA A 331 -21.62 -8.44 8.09
C ALA A 331 -20.15 -8.14 8.44
N MET A 332 -19.94 -7.20 9.35
CA MET A 332 -18.60 -6.93 9.87
C MET A 332 -18.23 -8.04 10.85
N VAL A 333 -17.17 -8.77 10.53
CA VAL A 333 -16.62 -9.84 11.38
C VAL A 333 -15.19 -9.51 11.77
N SER A 334 -14.75 -10.02 12.91
CA SER A 334 -13.37 -9.81 13.40
C SER A 334 -12.33 -10.40 12.45
N LEU A 335 -11.11 -9.87 12.48
CA LEU A 335 -9.99 -10.35 11.68
C LEU A 335 -9.68 -11.83 11.92
N SER A 336 -9.92 -12.33 13.14
CA SER A 336 -9.79 -13.76 13.46
C SER A 336 -10.72 -14.66 12.63
N ASN A 337 -11.85 -14.13 12.16
CA ASN A 337 -12.85 -14.82 11.35
C ASN A 337 -12.73 -14.52 9.85
N TRP A 338 -11.71 -13.78 9.42
CA TRP A 338 -11.49 -13.48 8.01
C TRP A 338 -11.00 -14.67 7.20
#